data_AF-T2KS59-F1
#
_entry.id   AF-T2KS59-F1
#
_cell.length_a   1.000
_cell.length_b   1.000
_cell.length_c   1.000
_cell.angle_alpha   90.00
_cell.angle_beta   90.00
_cell.angle_gamma   90.00
#
_symmetry.space_group_name_H-M   'P 1'
#
loop_
_entity.id
_entity.type
_entity.pdbx_description
1 polymer ?
#
loop_
_entity_poly.entity_id
_entity_poly.type
_entity_poly.pdbx_seq_one_letter_code
_entity_poly.pdbx_strand_id
1 'polypeptide(L)'
;MGQYVDAIAMSLLTWDIEYGTGGDLGWDYYRSMALGGLFQVDSNGNIVTETDAFKALVPELIDRQNISKTLTNEQNGNSNAKGTKCD
;
A
#
# COMPACT_ATOMS: atom_id res chain seq x y z
N MET A 1 -7.99 -10.03 -10.36
CA MET A 1 -7.62 -9.00 -9.36
C MET A 1 -6.11 -8.80 -9.28
N GLY A 2 -5.28 -9.85 -9.13
CA GLY A 2 -3.82 -9.71 -9.02
C GLY A 2 -3.17 -8.91 -10.16
N GLN A 3 -3.48 -9.24 -11.42
CA GLN A 3 -2.96 -8.49 -12.58
C GLN A 3 -3.33 -7.00 -12.58
N TYR A 4 -4.49 -6.62 -12.02
CA TYR A 4 -4.89 -5.22 -11.90
C TYR A 4 -4.12 -4.52 -10.77
N VAL A 5 -3.90 -5.21 -9.65
CA VAL A 5 -3.07 -4.71 -8.55
C VAL A 5 -1.64 -4.49 -9.04
N ASP A 6 -1.08 -5.43 -9.79
CA ASP A 6 0.28 -5.31 -10.32
C ASP A 6 0.37 -4.17 -11.36
N ALA A 7 -0.67 -3.96 -12.18
CA ALA A 7 -0.74 -2.83 -13.10
C ALA A 7 -0.81 -1.48 -12.37
N ILE A 8 -1.55 -1.40 -11.25
CA ILE A 8 -1.60 -0.19 -10.39
C ILE A 8 -0.24 0.02 -9.70
N ALA A 9 0.39 -1.04 -9.21
CA ALA A 9 1.72 -0.96 -8.60
C ALA A 9 2.77 -0.49 -9.61
N MET A 10 2.69 -0.96 -10.86
CA MET A 10 3.54 -0.48 -11.94
C MET A 10 3.32 1.00 -12.26
N SER A 11 2.06 1.47 -12.33
CA SER A 11 1.82 2.88 -12.61
C SER A 11 2.33 3.78 -11.47
N LEU A 12 2.23 3.33 -10.22
CA LEU A 12 2.84 4.00 -9.07
C LEU A 12 4.37 4.04 -9.15
N LEU A 13 4.99 2.92 -9.53
CA LEU A 13 6.45 2.86 -9.74
C LEU A 13 6.88 3.81 -10.86
N THR A 14 6.19 3.81 -12.00
CA THR A 14 6.52 4.71 -13.12
C THR A 14 6.40 6.17 -12.70
N TRP A 15 5.34 6.52 -11.96
CA TRP A 15 5.19 7.86 -11.42
C TRP A 15 6.33 8.23 -10.46
N ASP A 16 6.72 7.33 -9.55
CA ASP A 16 7.81 7.60 -8.59
C ASP A 16 9.19 7.67 -9.27
N ILE A 17 9.39 6.97 -10.38
CA ILE A 17 10.58 7.10 -11.24
C ILE A 17 10.65 8.50 -11.86
N GLU A 18 9.53 9.01 -12.38
CA GLU A 18 9.51 10.28 -13.11
C GLU A 18 9.45 11.51 -12.21
N TYR A 19 8.80 11.40 -11.04
CA TYR A 19 8.43 12.55 -10.21
C TYR A 19 8.78 12.43 -8.73
N GLY A 20 9.25 11.27 -8.29
CA GLY A 20 9.47 10.96 -6.88
C GLY A 20 10.92 10.63 -6.56
N THR A 21 11.13 9.48 -5.92
CA THR A 21 12.43 9.03 -5.42
C THR A 21 13.30 8.33 -6.47
N GLY A 22 12.79 8.16 -7.70
CA GLY A 22 13.50 7.42 -8.75
C GLY A 22 13.18 5.92 -8.77
N GLY A 23 12.15 5.47 -8.05
CA GLY A 23 11.78 4.05 -8.00
C GLY A 23 12.44 3.25 -6.87
N ASP A 24 13.08 3.92 -5.90
CA ASP A 24 13.93 3.30 -4.87
C ASP A 24 13.17 2.77 -3.64
N LEU A 25 11.83 2.88 -3.63
CA LEU A 25 11.00 2.41 -2.50
C LEU A 25 10.78 0.89 -2.50
N GLY A 26 11.14 0.22 -3.60
CA GLY A 26 11.04 -1.22 -3.76
C GLY A 26 9.65 -1.70 -4.16
N TRP A 27 9.60 -2.81 -4.90
CA TRP A 27 8.35 -3.34 -5.47
C TRP A 27 7.26 -3.62 -4.42
N ASP A 28 7.65 -4.17 -3.27
CA ASP A 28 6.72 -4.51 -2.20
C ASP A 28 5.98 -3.28 -1.65
N TYR A 29 6.62 -2.11 -1.66
CA TYR A 29 5.99 -0.86 -1.26
C TYR A 29 4.90 -0.44 -2.24
N TYR A 30 5.19 -0.39 -3.55
CA TYR A 30 4.20 -0.02 -4.57
C TYR A 30 3.05 -1.01 -4.63
N ARG A 31 3.35 -2.31 -4.46
CA ARG A 31 2.33 -3.36 -4.39
C ARG A 31 1.46 -3.22 -3.15
N SER A 32 2.05 -2.88 -1.99
CA SER A 32 1.29 -2.60 -0.77
C SER A 32 0.34 -1.42 -0.95
N MET A 33 0.80 -0.33 -1.59
CA MET A 33 -0.01 0.84 -1.92
C MET A 33 -1.20 0.49 -2.83
N ALA A 34 -0.96 -0.34 -3.87
CA ALA A 34 -2.01 -0.79 -4.79
C ALA A 34 -3.08 -1.66 -4.13
N LEU A 35 -2.77 -2.32 -3.02
CA LEU A 35 -3.69 -3.16 -2.25
C LEU A 35 -4.57 -2.37 -1.28
N GLY A 36 -4.27 -1.10 -1.02
CA GLY A 36 -4.97 -0.27 -0.02
C GLY A 36 -6.47 -0.11 -0.25
N GLY A 37 -6.95 -0.29 -1.48
CA GLY A 37 -8.38 -0.25 -1.81
C GLY A 37 -9.15 -1.55 -1.50
N LEU A 38 -8.48 -2.61 -1.05
CA LEU A 38 -9.08 -3.94 -0.88
C LEU A 38 -9.45 -4.28 0.58
N PHE A 39 -9.21 -3.35 1.50
CA PHE A 39 -9.54 -3.47 2.92
C PHE A 39 -9.89 -2.09 3.50
N GLN A 40 -10.51 -2.06 4.68
CA GLN A 40 -10.75 -0.83 5.43
C GLN A 40 -10.09 -0.92 6.79
N VAL A 41 -9.60 0.23 7.27
CA VAL A 41 -8.96 0.37 8.57
C VAL A 41 -9.79 1.23 9.51
N ASP A 42 -9.63 1.00 10.81
CA ASP A 42 -10.13 1.91 11.85
C ASP A 42 -9.22 3.15 11.97
N SER A 43 -9.60 4.09 12.83
CA SER A 43 -8.79 5.29 13.12
C SER A 43 -7.41 4.99 13.72
N ASN A 44 -7.16 3.75 14.14
CA ASN A 44 -5.89 3.29 14.70
C ASN A 44 -5.04 2.51 13.67
N GLY A 45 -5.51 2.35 12.43
CA GLY A 45 -4.80 1.61 11.37
C GLY A 45 -4.97 0.09 11.42
N ASN A 46 -5.90 -0.43 12.24
CA ASN A 46 -6.23 -1.84 12.27
C ASN A 46 -7.25 -2.17 11.19
N ILE A 47 -7.04 -3.29 10.49
CA ILE A 47 -7.97 -3.76 9.48
C ILE A 47 -9.30 -4.18 10.14
N VAL A 48 -10.40 -3.54 9.75
CA VAL A 48 -11.76 -3.82 10.21
C VAL A 48 -12.49 -4.76 9.26
N THR A 49 -12.27 -4.58 7.96
CA THR A 49 -12.92 -5.33 6.89
C THR A 49 -11.95 -5.61 5.77
N GLU A 50 -11.96 -6.84 5.26
CA GLU A 50 -11.13 -7.31 4.15
C GLU A 50 -12.02 -7.90 3.06
N THR A 51 -11.71 -7.64 1.81
CA THR A 51 -12.34 -8.34 0.68
C THR A 51 -11.75 -9.74 0.51
N ASP A 52 -12.51 -10.69 -0.03
CA ASP A 52 -12.00 -12.03 -0.33
C ASP A 52 -10.87 -12.00 -1.37
N ALA A 53 -10.88 -11.00 -2.26
CA ALA A 53 -9.79 -10.75 -3.18
C ALA A 53 -8.47 -10.40 -2.46
N PHE A 54 -8.53 -9.63 -1.37
CA PHE A 54 -7.35 -9.31 -0.57
C PHE A 54 -6.75 -10.57 0.07
N LYS A 55 -7.60 -11.42 0.67
CA LYS A 55 -7.18 -12.69 1.27
C LYS A 55 -6.61 -13.67 0.25
N ALA A 56 -7.15 -13.68 -0.98
CA ALA A 56 -6.64 -14.52 -2.05
C ALA A 56 -5.27 -14.04 -2.58
N LEU A 57 -5.00 -12.73 -2.55
CA LEU A 57 -3.74 -12.15 -3.02
C LEU A 57 -2.65 -12.17 -1.94
N VAL A 58 -3.04 -12.02 -0.68
CA VAL A 58 -2.16 -12.02 0.49
C VAL A 58 -2.76 -12.95 1.55
N PRO A 59 -2.47 -14.26 1.47
CA PRO A 59 -3.07 -15.27 2.36
C PRO A 59 -2.57 -15.14 3.81
N GLU A 60 -1.36 -14.64 4.01
CA GLU A 60 -0.75 -14.48 5.32
C GLU A 60 -1.28 -13.24 6.05
N LEU A 61 -1.77 -13.43 7.28
CA LEU A 61 -2.32 -12.35 8.11
C LEU A 61 -1.27 -11.30 8.45
N ILE A 62 -0.02 -11.73 8.70
CA ILE A 62 1.09 -10.85 9.06
C ILE A 62 1.39 -9.87 7.90
N ASP A 63 1.40 -10.37 6.68
CA ASP A 63 1.65 -9.55 5.49
C ASP A 63 0.53 -8.54 5.26
N ARG A 64 -0.73 -8.95 5.46
CA ARG A 64 -1.88 -8.01 5.40
C ARG A 64 -1.75 -6.90 6.44
N GLN A 65 -1.36 -7.23 7.67
CA GLN A 65 -1.13 -6.23 8.71
C GLN A 65 0.05 -5.30 8.38
N ASN A 66 1.13 -5.81 7.78
CA ASN A 66 2.25 -4.99 7.34
C ASN A 66 1.84 -3.99 6.26
N ILE A 67 1.04 -4.44 5.29
CA ILE A 67 0.45 -3.56 4.26
C ILE A 67 -0.39 -2.45 4.90
N SER A 68 -1.27 -2.79 5.85
CA SER A 68 -2.09 -1.81 6.59
C SER A 68 -1.24 -0.77 7.32
N LYS A 69 -0.16 -1.20 7.98
CA LYS A 69 0.76 -0.29 8.69
C LYS A 69 1.46 0.65 7.72
N THR A 70 1.96 0.15 6.58
CA THR A 70 2.59 0.98 5.55
C THR A 70 1.63 2.08 5.09
N LEU A 71 0.39 1.72 4.72
CA LEU A 71 -0.61 2.70 4.28
C LEU A 71 -1.00 3.70 5.38
N THR A 72 -1.14 3.25 6.63
CA THR A 72 -1.45 4.13 7.76
C THR A 72 -0.30 5.09 8.06
N ASN A 73 0.94 4.64 7.90
CA ASN A 73 2.12 5.49 8.04
C ASN A 73 2.13 6.61 7.01
N GLU A 74 1.86 6.28 5.73
CA GLU A 74 1.74 7.26 4.65
C GLU A 74 0.60 8.26 4.90
N GLN A 75 -0.58 7.77 5.28
CA GLN A 75 -1.74 8.62 5.53
C GLN A 75 -1.50 9.64 6.66
N ASN A 76 -0.85 9.19 7.74
CA ASN A 76 -0.56 10.04 8.89
C ASN A 76 0.67 10.92 8.69
N GLY A 77 1.48 10.67 7.67
CA GLY A 77 2.75 11.36 7.42
C GLY A 77 3.73 11.17 8.59
N ASN A 78 3.77 9.99 9.19
CA ASN A 78 4.69 9.73 10.30
C ASN A 78 6.13 9.53 9.80
N SER A 79 7.10 9.37 10.72
CA SER A 79 8.53 9.24 10.35
C SER A 79 8.88 8.03 9.48
N ASN A 80 7.96 7.08 9.31
CA ASN A 80 8.14 5.92 8.44
C ASN A 80 7.48 6.10 7.06
N ALA A 81 6.71 7.18 6.87
CA ALA A 81 6.17 7.56 5.58
C ALA A 81 7.31 7.86 4.60
N LYS A 82 7.11 7.45 3.36
CA LYS A 82 8.00 7.74 2.23
C LYS A 82 7.50 8.95 1.44
N GLY A 83 6.21 9.25 1.52
CA GLY A 83 5.61 10.47 1.00
C GLY A 83 5.71 11.66 1.95
N THR A 84 5.64 12.86 1.38
CA THR A 84 5.32 14.07 2.15
C THR A 84 3.80 14.16 2.27
N LYS A 85 3.29 14.45 3.47
CA LYS A 85 1.85 14.65 3.66
C LYS A 85 1.39 15.81 2.78
N CYS A 86 0.38 15.57 1.94
CA CYS A 86 -0.26 16.64 1.20
C CYS A 86 -1.05 17.52 2.17
N ASP A 87 -0.85 18.84 2.08
CA ASP A 87 -1.66 19.85 2.77
C ASP A 87 -3.00 20.09 2.06
#